data_AF-V2Y3D3-F1
#
_entry.id   AF-V2Y3D3-F1
#
_cell.length_a   1.000
_cell.length_b   1.000
_cell.length_c   1.000
_cell.angle_alpha   90.00
_cell.angle_beta   90.00
_cell.angle_gamma   90.00
#
_symmetry.space_group_name_H-M   'P 1'
#
loop_
_entity.id
_entity.type
_entity.pdbx_description
1 polymer ?
#
loop_
_entity_poly.entity_id
_entity_poly.type
_entity_poly.pdbx_seq_one_letter_code
_entity_poly.pdbx_strand_id
1 'polypeptide(L)'
;MIETIKEKLNASSFVKYSEEVRIVDFVIEIADSTSVSKKVLRECLLSFPTRDDVEITITNEADDGIQISKNTDLDALDWDIFNGDAVTMTWHINKNISEHNVISVYCYEKFCDAIASKNLLDIMLIFSHLLMDRKSVHFEVLDQNIHFITKSISFMGSDDHDTIIDSVDRKELITLTRDNSNFRNGLMYSLIPNDFSFQISGAKNRLEECFSKIETLLSICYIANDSEILNQEKIEIKISGQRNIGMEIKIQDIKYNREIVKIYNWIYEGGNTIDKAIIARNIISLHCKYSSILNLDGKTFSSIQSNFNLYQKDNVDRYLSLKNEVGKSVTEIIEKTSELTFDIPNGMKNNILAVFSFLFTVILANIVSDAPLDNIFTRDITVIFEVIIFFSVLFLFFSVYETNYKIEQMQLGFEKLKKNYADVFDEEELRDLLEEDSFKKDVIRKVKRQRNWSIVVWVVLLIVLFVVVEMISSSPTIDWVIKRIITDWSRCNIGDL
;
A
#
# COMPACT_ATOMS: atom_id res chain seq x y z
N MET A 1 -3.24 17.20 -48.38
CA MET A 1 -2.66 16.20 -49.30
C MET A 1 -3.64 15.73 -50.39
N ILE A 2 -4.76 15.06 -50.05
CA ILE A 2 -5.70 14.52 -51.06
C ILE A 2 -6.33 15.63 -51.93
N GLU A 3 -6.58 16.82 -51.37
CA GLU A 3 -6.99 18.00 -52.16
C GLU A 3 -5.97 18.37 -53.26
N THR A 4 -4.68 18.28 -52.95
CA THR A 4 -3.61 18.52 -53.93
C THR A 4 -3.61 17.47 -55.06
N ILE A 5 -4.03 16.23 -54.77
CA ILE A 5 -4.19 15.19 -55.80
C ILE A 5 -5.36 15.54 -56.73
N LYS A 6 -6.49 15.98 -56.18
CA LYS A 6 -7.64 16.45 -56.96
C LYS A 6 -7.25 17.59 -57.91
N GLU A 7 -6.50 18.57 -57.40
CA GLU A 7 -5.99 19.69 -58.20
C GLU A 7 -5.01 19.23 -59.30
N LYS A 8 -4.06 18.34 -58.99
CA LYS A 8 -3.10 17.79 -59.97
C LYS A 8 -3.77 16.99 -61.09
N LEU A 9 -4.88 16.31 -60.78
CA LEU A 9 -5.66 15.52 -61.74
C LEU A 9 -6.75 16.33 -62.45
N ASN A 10 -6.77 17.65 -62.26
CA ASN A 10 -7.72 18.59 -62.87
C ASN A 10 -9.20 18.20 -62.65
N ALA A 11 -9.49 17.58 -61.51
CA ALA A 11 -10.85 17.20 -61.12
C ALA A 11 -11.56 18.38 -60.43
N SER A 12 -12.84 18.59 -60.75
CA SER A 12 -13.62 19.72 -60.24
C SER A 12 -14.03 19.55 -58.78
N SER A 13 -14.41 18.33 -58.37
CA SER A 13 -14.82 17.99 -57.01
C SER A 13 -14.65 16.49 -56.72
N PHE A 14 -14.74 16.12 -55.45
CA PHE A 14 -14.92 14.71 -55.06
C PHE A 14 -16.38 14.32 -55.25
N VAL A 15 -16.61 13.23 -55.98
CA VAL A 15 -17.94 12.61 -56.10
C VAL A 15 -18.32 11.93 -54.79
N LYS A 16 -17.34 11.26 -54.17
CA LYS A 16 -17.47 10.60 -52.88
C LYS A 16 -16.16 10.74 -52.11
N TYR A 17 -16.27 10.92 -50.80
CA TYR A 17 -15.13 10.86 -49.88
C TYR A 17 -15.60 10.26 -48.56
N SER A 18 -14.91 9.22 -48.09
CA SER A 18 -15.08 8.63 -46.78
C SER A 18 -13.74 8.29 -46.16
N GLU A 19 -13.57 8.63 -44.89
CA GLU A 19 -12.40 8.26 -44.11
C GLU A 19 -12.85 7.58 -42.81
N GLU A 20 -12.56 6.29 -42.71
CA GLU A 20 -12.69 5.50 -41.49
C GLU A 20 -11.32 5.40 -40.78
N VAL A 21 -11.24 4.69 -39.66
CA VAL A 21 -9.99 4.59 -38.89
C VAL A 21 -8.86 3.92 -39.66
N ARG A 22 -9.18 2.95 -40.52
CA ARG A 22 -8.21 2.11 -41.24
C ARG A 22 -8.29 2.21 -42.75
N ILE A 23 -9.31 2.88 -43.29
CA ILE A 23 -9.59 2.93 -44.72
C ILE A 23 -9.92 4.35 -45.13
N VAL A 24 -9.43 4.78 -46.28
CA VAL A 24 -9.93 5.97 -46.97
C VAL A 24 -10.35 5.57 -48.37
N ASP A 25 -11.56 5.96 -48.73
CA ASP A 25 -12.10 5.79 -50.08
C ASP A 25 -12.53 7.15 -50.63
N PHE A 26 -12.08 7.48 -51.84
CA PHE A 26 -12.59 8.65 -52.53
C PHE A 26 -12.71 8.43 -54.03
N VAL A 27 -13.64 9.14 -54.64
CA VAL A 27 -13.94 9.06 -56.08
C VAL A 27 -13.86 10.45 -56.66
N ILE A 28 -13.15 10.56 -57.79
CA ILE A 28 -13.08 11.76 -58.61
C ILE A 28 -13.46 11.41 -60.04
N GLU A 29 -14.16 12.33 -60.68
CA GLU A 29 -14.45 12.28 -62.11
C GLU A 29 -13.52 13.24 -62.84
N ILE A 30 -12.96 12.77 -63.94
CA ILE A 30 -12.03 13.52 -64.77
C ILE A 30 -12.65 13.64 -66.15
N ALA A 31 -12.93 14.86 -66.58
CA ALA A 31 -13.60 15.13 -67.85
C ALA A 31 -12.74 14.84 -69.09
N ASP A 32 -11.41 14.89 -68.93
CA ASP A 32 -10.44 14.65 -69.99
C ASP A 32 -9.29 13.80 -69.45
N SER A 33 -9.26 12.51 -69.82
CA SER A 33 -8.24 11.56 -69.38
C SER A 33 -6.82 11.90 -69.85
N THR A 34 -6.64 12.81 -70.82
CA THR A 34 -5.28 13.26 -71.23
C THR A 34 -4.54 14.02 -70.12
N SER A 35 -5.28 14.56 -69.15
CA SER A 35 -4.71 15.16 -67.94
C SER A 35 -4.05 14.14 -67.00
N VAL A 36 -4.39 12.85 -67.13
CA VAL A 36 -3.91 11.74 -66.29
C VAL A 36 -2.64 11.15 -66.88
N SER A 37 -1.52 11.86 -66.75
CA SER A 37 -0.23 11.33 -67.20
C SER A 37 0.35 10.29 -66.22
N LYS A 38 1.07 9.28 -66.75
CA LYS A 38 1.84 8.30 -65.95
C LYS A 38 2.74 8.96 -64.90
N LYS A 39 3.34 10.10 -65.24
CA LYS A 39 4.19 10.88 -64.33
C LYS A 39 3.40 11.45 -63.16
N VAL A 40 2.25 12.08 -63.44
CA VAL A 40 1.36 12.64 -62.40
C VAL A 40 0.86 11.52 -61.48
N LEU A 41 0.45 10.37 -62.02
CA LEU A 41 0.03 9.23 -61.21
C LEU A 41 1.14 8.70 -60.30
N ARG A 42 2.38 8.56 -60.80
CA ARG A 42 3.53 8.18 -59.95
C ARG A 42 3.77 9.20 -58.85
N GLU A 43 3.74 10.50 -59.16
CA GLU A 43 3.89 11.55 -58.16
C GLU A 43 2.78 11.48 -57.08
N CYS A 44 1.53 11.26 -57.48
CA CYS A 44 0.42 11.09 -56.54
C CYS A 44 0.61 9.85 -55.66
N LEU A 45 0.93 8.68 -56.24
CA LEU A 45 1.17 7.44 -55.49
C LEU A 45 2.35 7.56 -54.52
N LEU A 46 3.41 8.27 -54.89
CA LEU A 46 4.59 8.49 -54.04
C LEU A 46 4.36 9.54 -52.95
N SER A 47 3.33 10.38 -53.07
CA SER A 47 3.03 11.40 -52.05
C SER A 47 2.41 10.81 -50.77
N PHE A 48 1.86 9.59 -50.82
CA PHE A 48 1.30 8.91 -49.65
C PHE A 48 2.40 8.40 -48.70
N PRO A 49 2.15 8.42 -47.38
CA PRO A 49 3.05 7.82 -46.41
C PRO A 49 3.44 6.39 -46.82
N THR A 50 4.72 6.05 -46.68
CA THR A 50 5.25 4.75 -47.14
C THR A 50 4.62 3.55 -46.47
N ARG A 51 4.04 3.75 -45.29
CA ARG A 51 3.32 2.73 -44.51
C ARG A 51 1.97 2.33 -45.13
N ASP A 52 1.30 3.22 -45.85
CA ASP A 52 -0.07 2.98 -46.31
C ASP A 52 -0.10 2.35 -47.70
N ASP A 53 -1.03 1.42 -47.90
CA ASP A 53 -1.23 0.75 -49.18
C ASP A 53 -2.28 1.51 -49.99
N VAL A 54 -1.91 1.94 -51.19
CA VAL A 54 -2.75 2.76 -52.07
C VAL A 54 -3.03 2.01 -53.35
N GLU A 55 -4.32 1.96 -53.68
CA GLU A 55 -4.87 1.33 -54.86
C GLU A 55 -5.81 2.29 -55.58
N ILE A 56 -5.68 2.34 -56.90
CA ILE A 56 -6.44 3.22 -57.79
C ILE A 56 -7.09 2.34 -58.84
N THR A 57 -8.40 2.46 -59.01
CA THR A 57 -9.15 1.86 -60.11
C THR A 57 -9.61 2.98 -61.03
N ILE A 58 -9.22 2.92 -62.30
CA ILE A 58 -9.60 3.91 -63.33
C ILE A 58 -10.53 3.20 -64.31
N THR A 59 -11.77 3.67 -64.46
CA THR A 59 -12.77 3.12 -65.39
C THR A 59 -13.29 4.19 -66.35
N ASN A 60 -13.64 3.78 -67.57
CA ASN A 60 -14.35 4.61 -68.55
C ASN A 60 -15.88 4.42 -68.43
N GLU A 61 -16.66 5.08 -69.30
CA GLU A 61 -18.13 4.96 -69.31
C GLU A 61 -18.64 3.54 -69.66
N ALA A 62 -17.82 2.72 -70.33
CA ALA A 62 -18.13 1.35 -70.69
C ALA A 62 -17.76 0.33 -69.58
N ASP A 63 -17.29 0.82 -68.42
CA ASP A 63 -16.82 0.03 -67.28
C ASP A 63 -15.54 -0.79 -67.55
N ASP A 64 -14.84 -0.47 -68.66
CA ASP A 64 -13.49 -0.96 -68.92
C ASP A 64 -12.49 -0.13 -68.11
N GLY A 65 -11.51 -0.79 -67.48
CA GLY A 65 -10.60 -0.09 -66.59
C GLY A 65 -9.32 -0.83 -66.22
N ILE A 66 -8.43 -0.10 -65.55
CA ILE A 66 -7.16 -0.60 -65.01
C ILE A 66 -7.08 -0.35 -63.50
N GLN A 67 -6.36 -1.23 -62.82
CA GLN A 67 -6.08 -1.14 -61.40
C GLN A 67 -4.58 -0.92 -61.20
N ILE A 68 -4.24 0.06 -60.37
CA ILE A 68 -2.87 0.54 -60.19
C ILE A 68 -2.59 0.65 -58.70
N SER A 69 -1.43 0.14 -58.29
CA SER A 69 -0.84 0.35 -56.97
C SER A 69 0.56 0.92 -57.09
N LYS A 70 1.17 1.25 -55.95
CA LYS A 70 2.52 1.86 -55.86
C LYS A 70 3.61 1.10 -56.62
N ASN A 71 3.50 -0.23 -56.71
CA ASN A 71 4.48 -1.11 -57.35
C ASN A 71 4.10 -1.55 -58.77
N THR A 72 3.01 -1.00 -59.32
CA THR A 72 2.52 -1.41 -60.65
C THR A 72 3.41 -0.84 -61.75
N ASP A 73 3.78 -1.68 -62.72
CA ASP A 73 4.47 -1.23 -63.92
C ASP A 73 3.48 -0.54 -64.88
N LEU A 74 3.41 0.79 -64.79
CA LEU A 74 2.52 1.62 -65.62
C LEU A 74 2.79 1.49 -67.12
N ASP A 75 3.98 1.03 -67.53
CA ASP A 75 4.34 0.89 -68.94
C ASP A 75 3.79 -0.40 -69.56
N ALA A 76 3.39 -1.37 -68.73
CA ALA A 76 2.78 -2.62 -69.16
C ALA A 76 1.24 -2.56 -69.30
N LEU A 77 0.62 -1.44 -68.91
CA LEU A 77 -0.85 -1.26 -68.94
C LEU A 77 -1.32 -0.68 -70.28
N ASP A 78 -2.51 -1.08 -70.71
CA ASP A 78 -3.18 -0.52 -71.87
C ASP A 78 -3.87 0.79 -71.49
N TRP A 79 -3.32 1.91 -71.98
CA TRP A 79 -3.85 3.26 -71.75
C TRP A 79 -4.77 3.72 -72.89
N ASP A 80 -4.74 3.03 -74.04
CA ASP A 80 -5.54 3.38 -75.21
C ASP A 80 -7.04 3.12 -74.97
N ILE A 81 -7.39 2.41 -73.89
CA ILE A 81 -8.78 2.21 -73.45
C ILE A 81 -9.49 3.51 -73.03
N PHE A 82 -8.74 4.58 -72.75
CA PHE A 82 -9.30 5.86 -72.27
C PHE A 82 -9.40 6.94 -73.34
N ASN A 83 -8.53 6.96 -74.36
CA ASN A 83 -8.60 7.81 -75.56
C ASN A 83 -8.99 9.31 -75.41
N GLY A 84 -8.77 9.93 -74.24
CA GLY A 84 -9.20 11.31 -73.96
C GLY A 84 -10.65 11.44 -73.49
N ASP A 85 -11.37 10.33 -73.33
CA ASP A 85 -12.72 10.27 -72.79
C ASP A 85 -12.72 10.56 -71.28
N ALA A 86 -13.91 10.83 -70.75
CA ALA A 86 -14.13 11.01 -69.33
C ALA A 86 -13.89 9.69 -68.58
N VAL A 87 -13.24 9.77 -67.42
CA VAL A 87 -12.91 8.61 -66.58
C VAL A 87 -13.29 8.84 -65.13
N THR A 88 -13.68 7.76 -64.47
CA THR A 88 -13.90 7.72 -63.02
C THR A 88 -12.68 7.08 -62.36
N MET A 89 -12.07 7.79 -61.42
CA MET A 89 -10.99 7.26 -60.61
C MET A 89 -11.46 7.01 -59.18
N THR A 90 -11.45 5.74 -58.79
CA THR A 90 -11.73 5.29 -57.43
C THR A 90 -10.42 5.00 -56.72
N TRP A 91 -10.21 5.66 -55.59
CA TRP A 91 -9.02 5.51 -54.75
C TRP A 91 -9.40 4.76 -53.49
N HIS A 92 -8.65 3.70 -53.19
CA HIS A 92 -8.76 2.90 -51.98
C HIS A 92 -7.42 2.93 -51.26
N ILE A 93 -7.43 3.36 -50.00
CA ILE A 93 -6.22 3.48 -49.17
C ILE A 93 -6.43 2.66 -47.91
N ASN A 94 -5.61 1.62 -47.74
CA ASN A 94 -5.49 0.89 -46.48
C ASN A 94 -4.44 1.55 -45.61
N LYS A 95 -4.90 2.14 -44.51
CA LYS A 95 -4.05 2.83 -43.54
C LYS A 95 -3.41 1.81 -42.63
N ASN A 96 -2.08 1.74 -42.59
CA ASN A 96 -1.36 0.81 -41.73
C ASN A 96 -0.87 1.47 -40.44
N ILE A 97 -0.61 0.67 -39.40
CA ILE A 97 0.06 1.15 -38.19
C ILE A 97 1.56 0.99 -38.43
N SER A 98 2.33 2.06 -38.29
CA SER A 98 3.79 1.97 -38.39
C SER A 98 4.43 1.25 -37.19
N GLU A 99 5.72 0.91 -37.28
CA GLU A 99 6.49 0.36 -36.15
C GLU A 99 6.51 1.31 -34.93
N HIS A 100 6.32 2.61 -35.15
CA HIS A 100 6.23 3.64 -34.12
C HIS A 100 4.77 3.94 -33.72
N ASN A 101 3.83 3.04 -34.00
CA ASN A 101 2.41 3.20 -33.68
C ASN A 101 1.72 4.43 -34.30
N VAL A 102 2.20 4.85 -35.48
CA VAL A 102 1.64 6.01 -36.22
C VAL A 102 0.59 5.55 -37.23
N ILE A 103 -0.52 6.28 -37.30
CA ILE A 103 -1.65 6.07 -38.22
C ILE A 103 -1.94 7.37 -38.96
N SER A 104 -2.16 7.30 -40.27
CA SER A 104 -2.50 8.45 -41.09
C SER A 104 -3.93 8.94 -40.86
N VAL A 105 -4.12 10.24 -40.87
CA VAL A 105 -5.42 10.90 -40.99
C VAL A 105 -5.34 11.87 -42.16
N TYR A 106 -6.03 11.56 -43.25
CA TYR A 106 -5.92 12.34 -44.49
C TYR A 106 -6.85 13.52 -44.56
N CYS A 107 -8.00 13.44 -43.88
CA CYS A 107 -8.98 14.48 -43.67
C CYS A 107 -9.54 14.38 -42.25
N TYR A 108 -9.06 15.25 -41.35
CA TYR A 108 -9.44 15.22 -39.95
C TYR A 108 -10.96 15.34 -39.74
N GLU A 109 -11.62 16.22 -40.48
CA GLU A 109 -13.06 16.43 -40.35
C GLU A 109 -13.86 15.16 -40.66
N LYS A 110 -13.50 14.47 -41.76
CA LYS A 110 -14.18 13.24 -42.20
C LYS A 110 -13.88 12.06 -41.28
N PHE A 111 -12.65 11.97 -40.79
CA PHE A 111 -12.27 11.01 -39.75
C PHE A 111 -13.09 11.20 -38.47
N CYS A 112 -13.22 12.45 -37.99
CA CYS A 112 -14.03 12.76 -36.81
C CYS A 112 -15.52 12.50 -37.04
N ASP A 113 -16.06 12.81 -38.22
CA ASP A 113 -17.43 12.48 -38.58
C ASP A 113 -17.69 10.97 -38.55
N ALA A 114 -16.74 10.17 -39.07
CA ALA A 114 -16.83 8.71 -39.05
C ALA A 114 -16.82 8.14 -37.62
N ILE A 115 -15.97 8.68 -36.73
CA ILE A 115 -15.99 8.30 -35.30
C ILE A 115 -17.30 8.74 -34.64
N ALA A 116 -17.74 9.99 -34.85
CA ALA A 116 -18.93 10.55 -34.24
C ALA A 116 -20.23 9.86 -34.68
N SER A 117 -20.23 9.19 -35.83
CA SER A 117 -21.37 8.40 -36.31
C SER A 117 -21.60 7.09 -35.53
N LYS A 118 -20.60 6.62 -34.77
CA LYS A 118 -20.64 5.36 -34.03
C LYS A 118 -21.12 5.59 -32.59
N ASN A 119 -21.67 4.55 -31.95
CA ASN A 119 -22.02 4.64 -30.53
C ASN A 119 -20.75 4.58 -29.65
N LEU A 120 -20.89 4.99 -28.38
CA LEU A 120 -19.76 5.15 -27.45
C LEU A 120 -18.96 3.84 -27.24
N LEU A 121 -19.63 2.69 -27.20
CA LEU A 121 -18.98 1.39 -26.97
C LEU A 121 -18.20 0.93 -28.21
N ASP A 122 -18.72 1.17 -29.41
CA ASP A 122 -18.01 0.87 -30.66
C ASP A 122 -16.74 1.73 -30.78
N ILE A 123 -16.80 3.00 -30.35
CA ILE A 123 -15.62 3.87 -30.28
C ILE A 123 -14.60 3.30 -29.27
N MET A 124 -15.06 2.85 -28.10
CA MET A 124 -14.17 2.17 -27.14
C MET A 124 -13.54 0.90 -27.74
N LEU A 125 -14.27 0.10 -28.53
CA LEU A 125 -13.70 -1.07 -29.19
C LEU A 125 -12.64 -0.70 -30.23
N ILE A 126 -12.87 0.37 -31.00
CA ILE A 126 -11.87 0.89 -31.95
C ILE A 126 -10.58 1.20 -31.21
N PHE A 127 -10.63 2.02 -30.14
CA PHE A 127 -9.44 2.40 -29.40
C PHE A 127 -8.83 1.24 -28.60
N SER A 128 -9.64 0.27 -28.15
CA SER A 128 -9.16 -0.99 -27.59
C SER A 128 -8.23 -1.71 -28.57
N HIS A 129 -8.69 -1.93 -29.80
CA HIS A 129 -7.89 -2.59 -30.84
C HIS A 129 -6.63 -1.81 -31.20
N LEU A 130 -6.73 -0.47 -31.25
CA LEU A 130 -5.58 0.39 -31.52
C LEU A 130 -4.55 0.34 -30.39
N LEU A 131 -4.96 0.31 -29.13
CA LEU A 131 -4.07 0.30 -27.96
C LEU A 131 -3.71 -1.11 -27.46
N MET A 132 -4.23 -2.16 -28.08
CA MET A 132 -3.93 -3.54 -27.72
C MET A 132 -2.43 -3.80 -27.84
N ASP A 133 -1.81 -4.23 -26.73
CA ASP A 133 -0.37 -4.46 -26.58
C ASP A 133 0.54 -3.26 -26.90
N ARG A 134 -0.03 -2.05 -26.94
CA ARG A 134 0.69 -0.79 -27.19
C ARG A 134 0.64 0.13 -25.98
N LYS A 135 1.73 0.87 -25.79
CA LYS A 135 1.80 1.95 -24.80
C LYS A 135 1.04 3.18 -25.26
N SER A 136 1.13 3.49 -26.55
CA SER A 136 0.50 4.66 -27.17
C SER A 136 0.14 4.41 -28.63
N VAL A 137 -0.72 5.28 -29.17
CA VAL A 137 -1.00 5.39 -30.60
C VAL A 137 -0.97 6.86 -31.04
N HIS A 138 -0.46 7.11 -32.24
CA HIS A 138 -0.23 8.46 -32.75
C HIS A 138 -0.96 8.62 -34.09
N PHE A 139 -1.80 9.64 -34.21
CA PHE A 139 -2.50 9.99 -35.44
C PHE A 139 -1.80 11.17 -36.10
N GLU A 140 -1.20 10.92 -37.26
CA GLU A 140 -0.57 11.94 -38.08
C GLU A 140 -1.62 12.58 -38.99
N VAL A 141 -1.95 13.85 -38.73
CA VAL A 141 -2.97 14.61 -39.46
C VAL A 141 -2.34 15.38 -40.62
N LEU A 142 -2.79 15.07 -41.85
CA LEU A 142 -2.13 15.49 -43.10
C LEU A 142 -2.83 16.65 -43.84
N ASP A 143 -4.03 17.04 -43.44
CA ASP A 143 -4.80 18.13 -44.06
C ASP A 143 -4.78 19.45 -43.30
N GLN A 144 -4.56 19.41 -41.98
CA GLN A 144 -4.49 20.61 -41.16
C GLN A 144 -3.66 20.40 -39.90
N ASN A 145 -3.19 21.51 -39.32
CA ASN A 145 -2.51 21.51 -38.04
C ASN A 145 -3.52 21.25 -36.90
N ILE A 146 -3.54 20.01 -36.41
CA ILE A 146 -4.26 19.55 -35.22
C ILE A 146 -3.22 19.12 -34.21
N HIS A 147 -3.38 19.52 -32.96
CA HIS A 147 -2.49 19.13 -31.89
C HIS A 147 -3.28 18.90 -30.60
N PHE A 148 -3.44 17.63 -30.22
CA PHE A 148 -3.97 17.23 -28.92
C PHE A 148 -3.39 15.90 -28.45
N ILE A 149 -3.26 15.75 -27.14
CA ILE A 149 -2.51 14.67 -26.51
C ILE A 149 -3.27 14.23 -25.25
N THR A 150 -3.54 12.93 -25.15
CA THR A 150 -3.90 12.23 -23.91
C THR A 150 -2.70 11.46 -23.37
N LYS A 151 -2.84 10.74 -22.24
CA LYS A 151 -1.75 9.91 -21.70
C LYS A 151 -1.37 8.71 -22.59
N SER A 152 -2.12 8.40 -23.67
CA SER A 152 -1.75 7.30 -24.60
C SER A 152 -2.12 7.54 -26.08
N ILE A 153 -2.86 8.61 -26.40
CA ILE A 153 -3.34 8.90 -27.75
C ILE A 153 -2.90 10.32 -28.10
N SER A 154 -2.26 10.51 -29.25
CA SER A 154 -2.00 11.86 -29.79
C SER A 154 -2.52 12.04 -31.21
N PHE A 155 -2.89 13.27 -31.53
CA PHE A 155 -3.16 13.74 -32.89
C PHE A 155 -2.24 14.93 -33.15
N MET A 156 -1.42 14.84 -34.19
CA MET A 156 -0.38 15.82 -34.48
C MET A 156 -0.08 15.92 -35.98
N GLY A 157 0.44 17.05 -36.42
CA GLY A 157 0.95 17.20 -37.79
C GLY A 157 2.30 16.49 -37.99
N SER A 158 2.71 16.35 -39.24
CA SER A 158 3.97 15.70 -39.65
C SER A 158 5.24 16.41 -39.16
N ASP A 159 5.16 17.65 -38.69
CA ASP A 159 6.33 18.43 -38.24
C ASP A 159 6.58 18.31 -36.73
N ASP A 160 5.75 17.59 -35.99
CA ASP A 160 5.66 17.69 -34.52
C ASP A 160 6.06 16.38 -33.78
N HIS A 161 6.91 15.55 -34.38
CA HIS A 161 7.15 14.15 -33.97
C HIS A 161 7.85 13.93 -32.61
N ASP A 162 8.35 14.97 -31.95
CA ASP A 162 9.20 14.84 -30.74
C ASP A 162 8.43 14.91 -29.40
N THR A 163 7.10 14.96 -29.42
CA THR A 163 6.33 15.05 -28.18
C THR A 163 6.22 13.68 -27.50
N ILE A 164 7.11 13.44 -26.54
CA ILE A 164 7.11 12.24 -25.71
C ILE A 164 5.80 12.21 -24.90
N ILE A 165 4.96 11.21 -25.16
CA ILE A 165 3.90 10.80 -24.23
C ILE A 165 4.61 10.15 -23.03
N ASP A 166 5.12 10.99 -22.14
CA ASP A 166 5.75 10.54 -20.91
C ASP A 166 4.71 10.56 -19.81
N SER A 167 4.04 9.44 -19.57
CA SER A 167 3.27 9.29 -18.34
C SER A 167 2.85 7.85 -18.08
N VAL A 168 3.35 7.31 -16.96
CA VAL A 168 2.93 6.08 -16.27
C VAL A 168 3.04 4.81 -17.12
N ASP A 169 3.59 3.73 -16.57
CA ASP A 169 3.54 2.45 -17.27
C ASP A 169 2.07 2.02 -17.39
N ARG A 170 1.48 2.23 -18.58
CA ARG A 170 0.08 1.88 -18.90
C ARG A 170 -0.23 0.44 -18.49
N LYS A 171 0.74 -0.48 -18.63
CA LYS A 171 0.60 -1.88 -18.25
C LYS A 171 0.49 -2.05 -16.74
N GLU A 172 1.31 -1.31 -15.98
CA GLU A 172 1.24 -1.29 -14.52
C GLU A 172 -0.11 -0.74 -14.05
N LEU A 173 -0.58 0.35 -14.66
CA LEU A 173 -1.87 0.95 -14.29
C LEU A 173 -3.07 0.04 -14.63
N ILE A 174 -3.04 -0.65 -15.77
CA ILE A 174 -4.05 -1.68 -16.10
C ILE A 174 -4.04 -2.81 -15.07
N THR A 175 -2.85 -3.22 -14.61
CA THR A 175 -2.72 -4.27 -13.59
C THR A 175 -3.27 -3.79 -12.26
N LEU A 176 -2.88 -2.59 -11.83
CA LEU A 176 -3.33 -1.97 -10.60
C LEU A 176 -4.85 -1.78 -10.54
N THR A 177 -5.48 -1.35 -11.63
CA THR A 177 -6.94 -1.19 -11.69
C THR A 177 -7.68 -2.52 -11.66
N ARG A 178 -7.15 -3.57 -12.32
CA ARG A 178 -7.69 -4.93 -12.29
C ARG A 178 -7.57 -5.59 -10.92
N ASP A 179 -6.47 -5.35 -10.21
CA ASP A 179 -6.25 -5.92 -8.87
C ASP A 179 -7.17 -5.31 -7.81
N ASN A 180 -7.68 -4.09 -8.05
CA ASN A 180 -8.48 -3.34 -7.09
C ASN A 180 -9.97 -3.21 -7.46
N SER A 181 -10.38 -3.60 -8.67
CA SER A 181 -11.77 -3.53 -9.14
C SER A 181 -12.12 -4.66 -10.10
N ASN A 182 -13.35 -5.17 -10.02
CA ASN A 182 -13.86 -6.21 -10.89
C ASN A 182 -14.69 -5.63 -12.04
N PHE A 183 -14.03 -5.02 -13.03
CA PHE A 183 -14.70 -4.64 -14.28
C PHE A 183 -14.77 -5.83 -15.23
N ARG A 184 -15.94 -6.45 -15.37
CA ARG A 184 -16.11 -7.73 -16.09
C ARG A 184 -15.77 -7.65 -17.57
N ASN A 185 -16.04 -6.51 -18.21
CA ASN A 185 -15.66 -6.28 -19.60
C ASN A 185 -14.23 -5.73 -19.74
N GLY A 186 -13.47 -5.62 -18.65
CA GLY A 186 -12.13 -5.02 -18.62
C GLY A 186 -11.08 -5.76 -19.46
N LEU A 187 -11.26 -7.05 -19.73
CA LEU A 187 -10.43 -7.80 -20.69
C LEU A 187 -10.82 -7.52 -22.14
N MET A 188 -12.13 -7.38 -22.43
CA MET A 188 -12.64 -7.11 -23.78
C MET A 188 -12.21 -5.73 -24.28
N TYR A 189 -12.29 -4.71 -23.43
CA TYR A 189 -11.89 -3.36 -23.81
C TYR A 189 -10.40 -3.11 -23.51
N SER A 190 -9.85 -3.61 -22.40
CA SER A 190 -8.45 -3.34 -22.01
C SER A 190 -8.04 -1.86 -22.08
N LEU A 191 -8.99 -0.96 -21.78
CA LEU A 191 -8.85 0.49 -21.75
C LEU A 191 -8.87 1.01 -20.31
N ILE A 192 -8.20 2.13 -20.06
CA ILE A 192 -8.21 2.87 -18.80
C ILE A 192 -8.64 4.32 -19.01
N PRO A 193 -9.19 5.02 -17.99
CA PRO A 193 -9.57 6.43 -18.11
C PRO A 193 -8.44 7.31 -18.64
N ASN A 194 -7.21 7.05 -18.21
CA ASN A 194 -6.00 7.75 -18.64
C ASN A 194 -5.83 7.75 -20.17
N ASP A 195 -6.29 6.70 -20.86
CA ASP A 195 -6.17 6.62 -22.32
C ASP A 195 -6.90 7.78 -23.02
N PHE A 196 -7.92 8.35 -22.37
CA PHE A 196 -8.78 9.42 -22.88
C PHE A 196 -8.61 10.75 -22.10
N SER A 197 -7.71 10.77 -21.11
CA SER A 197 -7.47 11.94 -20.26
C SER A 197 -6.54 12.93 -20.96
N PHE A 198 -7.06 14.09 -21.36
CA PHE A 198 -6.30 15.10 -22.09
C PHE A 198 -5.22 15.75 -21.22
N GLN A 199 -3.98 15.71 -21.69
CA GLN A 199 -2.89 16.58 -21.24
C GLN A 199 -2.97 17.92 -21.97
N ILE A 200 -3.29 17.86 -23.26
CA ILE A 200 -3.48 19.01 -24.16
C ILE A 200 -4.70 18.71 -25.02
N SER A 201 -5.77 19.53 -24.96
CA SER A 201 -6.95 19.32 -25.83
C SER A 201 -6.82 20.02 -27.19
N GLY A 202 -6.13 21.16 -27.29
CA GLY A 202 -6.06 21.94 -28.54
C GLY A 202 -7.42 22.56 -28.95
N ALA A 203 -7.39 23.70 -29.65
CA ALA A 203 -8.61 24.46 -29.94
C ALA A 203 -9.56 23.81 -30.97
N LYS A 204 -9.05 22.89 -31.80
CA LYS A 204 -9.78 22.25 -32.91
C LYS A 204 -10.22 20.81 -32.63
N ASN A 205 -10.12 20.35 -31.37
CA ASN A 205 -10.39 18.96 -31.04
C ASN A 205 -11.90 18.64 -31.05
N ARG A 206 -12.32 17.91 -32.08
CA ARG A 206 -13.71 17.43 -32.23
C ARG A 206 -14.01 16.17 -31.43
N LEU A 207 -13.00 15.51 -30.85
CA LEU A 207 -13.16 14.27 -30.07
C LEU A 207 -13.26 14.51 -28.56
N GLU A 208 -13.09 15.76 -28.08
CA GLU A 208 -13.05 16.10 -26.66
C GLU A 208 -14.27 15.57 -25.88
N GLU A 209 -15.49 15.83 -26.38
CA GLU A 209 -16.71 15.40 -25.70
C GLU A 209 -16.81 13.87 -25.61
N CYS A 210 -16.47 13.16 -26.69
CA CYS A 210 -16.50 11.71 -26.75
C CYS A 210 -15.49 11.10 -25.77
N PHE A 211 -14.24 11.55 -25.83
CA PHE A 211 -13.17 11.05 -24.97
C PHE A 211 -13.48 11.32 -23.49
N SER A 212 -14.02 12.49 -23.17
CA SER A 212 -14.39 12.85 -21.80
C SER A 212 -15.53 12.00 -21.24
N LYS A 213 -16.48 11.56 -22.10
CA LYS A 213 -17.53 10.59 -21.73
C LYS A 213 -16.95 9.22 -21.46
N ILE A 214 -16.04 8.73 -22.32
CA ILE A 214 -15.35 7.44 -22.13
C ILE A 214 -14.52 7.46 -20.84
N GLU A 215 -13.77 8.53 -20.59
CA GLU A 215 -12.97 8.73 -19.38
C GLU A 215 -13.85 8.62 -18.12
N THR A 216 -15.02 9.27 -18.12
CA THR A 216 -15.95 9.22 -16.99
C THR A 216 -16.56 7.82 -16.82
N LEU A 217 -16.99 7.19 -17.92
CA LEU A 217 -17.54 5.83 -17.91
C LEU A 217 -16.55 4.83 -17.31
N LEU A 218 -15.31 4.83 -17.81
CA LEU A 218 -14.25 3.95 -17.31
C LEU A 218 -13.91 4.28 -15.85
N SER A 219 -13.88 5.57 -15.46
CA SER A 219 -13.63 5.97 -14.08
C SER A 219 -14.67 5.40 -13.13
N ILE A 220 -15.96 5.43 -13.51
CA ILE A 220 -17.04 4.79 -12.74
C ILE A 220 -16.79 3.29 -12.59
N CYS A 221 -16.43 2.61 -13.68
CA CYS A 221 -16.19 1.16 -13.67
C CYS A 221 -15.04 0.77 -12.73
N TYR A 222 -13.94 1.54 -12.74
CA TYR A 222 -12.75 1.27 -11.92
C TYR A 222 -12.82 1.84 -10.50
N ILE A 223 -13.74 2.75 -10.19
CA ILE A 223 -14.06 3.15 -8.81
C ILE A 223 -14.90 2.08 -8.12
N ALA A 224 -15.86 1.48 -8.83
CA ALA A 224 -16.74 0.45 -8.28
C ALA A 224 -15.99 -0.80 -7.81
N ASN A 225 -16.63 -1.61 -6.95
CA ASN A 225 -16.10 -2.93 -6.59
C ASN A 225 -16.31 -3.91 -7.73
N ASP A 226 -17.51 -3.90 -8.32
CA ASP A 226 -17.90 -4.73 -9.47
C ASP A 226 -18.62 -3.83 -10.48
N SER A 227 -18.31 -4.00 -11.76
CA SER A 227 -18.97 -3.29 -12.86
C SER A 227 -19.11 -4.16 -14.10
N GLU A 228 -20.23 -4.01 -14.79
CA GLU A 228 -20.55 -4.77 -16.00
C GLU A 228 -21.33 -3.89 -16.99
N ILE A 229 -20.81 -3.76 -18.22
CA ILE A 229 -21.55 -3.24 -19.35
C ILE A 229 -22.43 -4.39 -19.86
N LEU A 230 -23.72 -4.32 -19.58
CA LEU A 230 -24.66 -5.42 -19.88
C LEU A 230 -25.05 -5.46 -21.36
N ASN A 231 -25.14 -4.30 -22.00
CA ASN A 231 -25.50 -4.13 -23.42
C ASN A 231 -25.09 -2.72 -23.90
N GLN A 232 -25.53 -2.32 -25.10
CA GLN A 232 -25.25 -0.98 -25.66
C GLN A 232 -25.91 0.19 -24.93
N GLU A 233 -26.81 -0.06 -23.97
CA GLU A 233 -27.61 0.98 -23.32
C GLU A 233 -27.23 1.22 -21.87
N LYS A 234 -26.74 0.21 -21.14
CA LYS A 234 -26.62 0.28 -19.68
C LYS A 234 -25.41 -0.41 -19.08
N ILE A 235 -25.00 0.12 -17.93
CA ILE A 235 -23.93 -0.38 -17.06
C ILE A 235 -24.53 -0.67 -15.69
N GLU A 236 -24.25 -1.85 -15.15
CA GLU A 236 -24.49 -2.18 -13.75
C GLU A 236 -23.21 -1.96 -12.95
N ILE A 237 -23.32 -1.30 -11.80
CA ILE A 237 -22.21 -1.16 -10.85
C ILE A 237 -22.63 -1.54 -9.44
N LYS A 238 -21.69 -2.10 -8.68
CA LYS A 238 -21.83 -2.41 -7.26
C LYS A 238 -20.70 -1.77 -6.46
N ILE A 239 -21.09 -1.01 -5.44
CA ILE A 239 -20.17 -0.36 -4.50
C ILE A 239 -20.48 -0.91 -3.11
N SER A 240 -19.48 -1.56 -2.52
CA SER A 240 -19.50 -2.08 -1.16
C SER A 240 -18.64 -1.17 -0.29
N GLY A 241 -19.30 -0.33 0.50
CA GLY A 241 -18.68 0.55 1.48
C GLY A 241 -19.32 0.39 2.86
N GLN A 242 -19.60 1.50 3.56
CA GLN A 242 -20.43 1.47 4.78
C GLN A 242 -21.83 0.91 4.50
N ARG A 243 -22.27 1.00 3.24
CA ARG A 243 -23.48 0.36 2.73
C ARG A 243 -23.16 -0.29 1.39
N ASN A 244 -23.92 -1.31 1.04
CA ASN A 244 -23.87 -1.89 -0.29
C ASN A 244 -24.88 -1.18 -1.19
N ILE A 245 -24.41 -0.67 -2.32
CA ILE A 245 -25.23 -0.04 -3.35
C ILE A 245 -25.04 -0.80 -4.65
N GLY A 246 -26.14 -1.14 -5.31
CA GLY A 246 -26.17 -1.52 -6.73
C GLY A 246 -26.90 -0.43 -7.52
N MET A 247 -26.37 -0.06 -8.69
CA MET A 247 -27.00 0.93 -9.58
C MET A 247 -26.94 0.45 -11.03
N GLU A 248 -28.00 0.75 -11.77
CA GLU A 248 -28.05 0.65 -13.23
C GLU A 248 -27.99 2.07 -13.81
N ILE A 249 -27.02 2.30 -14.69
CA ILE A 249 -26.75 3.61 -15.30
C ILE A 249 -26.93 3.48 -16.81
N LYS A 250 -27.74 4.35 -17.40
CA LYS A 250 -27.85 4.41 -18.86
C LYS A 250 -26.61 5.11 -19.43
N ILE A 251 -25.99 4.51 -20.43
CA ILE A 251 -24.76 5.01 -21.07
C ILE A 251 -25.00 6.39 -21.67
N GLN A 252 -26.17 6.63 -22.26
CA GLN A 252 -26.56 7.94 -22.82
C GLN A 252 -26.61 9.08 -21.79
N ASP A 253 -26.81 8.76 -20.50
CA ASP A 253 -26.90 9.76 -19.43
C ASP A 253 -25.49 10.15 -18.92
N ILE A 254 -24.45 9.40 -19.31
CA ILE A 254 -23.06 9.66 -18.93
C ILE A 254 -22.59 10.92 -19.66
N LYS A 255 -22.18 11.90 -18.87
CA LYS A 255 -21.50 13.12 -19.31
C LYS A 255 -20.14 13.19 -18.63
N TYR A 256 -19.26 14.06 -19.13
CA TYR A 256 -18.02 14.33 -18.43
C TYR A 256 -18.29 14.81 -17.00
N ASN A 257 -17.70 14.13 -16.02
CA ASN A 257 -17.72 14.56 -14.63
C ASN A 257 -16.29 14.58 -14.08
N ARG A 258 -15.74 15.79 -13.98
CA ARG A 258 -14.38 16.04 -13.45
C ARG A 258 -14.17 15.45 -12.06
N GLU A 259 -15.17 15.46 -11.19
CA GLU A 259 -15.01 14.99 -9.80
C GLU A 259 -14.93 13.46 -9.74
N ILE A 260 -15.66 12.74 -10.60
CA ILE A 260 -15.51 11.29 -10.76
C ILE A 260 -14.10 10.95 -11.24
N VAL A 261 -13.61 11.64 -12.26
CA VAL A 261 -12.26 11.45 -12.80
C VAL A 261 -11.19 11.76 -11.75
N LYS A 262 -11.36 12.84 -10.98
CA LYS A 262 -10.46 13.17 -9.84
C LYS A 262 -10.43 12.07 -8.79
N ILE A 263 -11.58 11.49 -8.43
CA ILE A 263 -11.65 10.39 -7.46
C ILE A 263 -10.88 9.19 -8.00
N TYR A 264 -11.10 8.81 -9.26
CA TYR A 264 -10.38 7.73 -9.90
C TYR A 264 -8.86 7.99 -9.87
N ASN A 265 -8.40 9.15 -10.33
CA ASN A 265 -6.98 9.50 -10.32
C ASN A 265 -6.43 9.48 -8.89
N TRP A 266 -7.15 10.02 -7.91
CA TRP A 266 -6.71 10.01 -6.51
C TRP A 266 -6.54 8.60 -5.94
N ILE A 267 -7.41 7.65 -6.28
CA ILE A 267 -7.30 6.24 -5.86
C ILE A 267 -6.03 5.60 -6.43
N TYR A 268 -5.77 5.79 -7.72
CA TYR A 268 -4.76 5.03 -8.45
C TYR A 268 -3.40 5.76 -8.57
N GLU A 269 -3.31 7.04 -8.20
CA GLU A 269 -2.07 7.81 -8.19
C GLU A 269 -1.50 7.96 -6.76
N GLY A 270 -0.18 7.84 -6.60
CA GLY A 270 0.52 8.16 -5.33
C GLY A 270 0.37 7.13 -4.20
N GLY A 271 0.24 5.84 -4.53
CA GLY A 271 0.27 4.71 -3.58
C GLY A 271 -0.96 4.58 -2.66
N ASN A 272 -0.92 3.58 -1.76
CA ASN A 272 -2.02 3.21 -0.84
C ASN A 272 -3.37 2.97 -1.55
N THR A 273 -3.33 2.40 -2.74
CA THR A 273 -4.50 2.23 -3.63
C THR A 273 -5.64 1.49 -2.95
N ILE A 274 -5.35 0.43 -2.18
CA ILE A 274 -6.34 -0.37 -1.47
C ILE A 274 -7.09 0.51 -0.44
N ASP A 275 -6.35 1.19 0.44
CA ASP A 275 -6.95 2.05 1.48
C ASP A 275 -7.76 3.20 0.86
N LYS A 276 -7.20 3.86 -0.17
CA LYS A 276 -7.88 4.94 -0.88
C LYS A 276 -9.15 4.46 -1.57
N ALA A 277 -9.12 3.31 -2.24
CA ALA A 277 -10.30 2.72 -2.86
C ALA A 277 -11.39 2.41 -1.81
N ILE A 278 -11.01 1.81 -0.68
CA ILE A 278 -11.94 1.51 0.43
C ILE A 278 -12.58 2.80 0.95
N ILE A 279 -11.79 3.84 1.22
CA ILE A 279 -12.29 5.12 1.75
C ILE A 279 -13.18 5.81 0.72
N ALA A 280 -12.78 5.85 -0.56
CA ALA A 280 -13.59 6.42 -1.62
C ALA A 280 -14.95 5.71 -1.73
N ARG A 281 -14.95 4.37 -1.78
CA ARG A 281 -16.18 3.56 -1.85
C ARG A 281 -17.06 3.75 -0.62
N ASN A 282 -16.48 3.84 0.58
CA ASN A 282 -17.21 4.15 1.80
C ASN A 282 -17.97 5.47 1.71
N ILE A 283 -17.29 6.54 1.33
CA ILE A 283 -17.91 7.87 1.24
C ILE A 283 -18.92 7.92 0.09
N ILE A 284 -18.58 7.40 -1.09
CA ILE A 284 -19.52 7.32 -2.23
C ILE A 284 -20.76 6.51 -1.86
N SER A 285 -20.61 5.40 -1.12
CA SER A 285 -21.75 4.59 -0.67
C SER A 285 -22.69 5.31 0.31
N LEU A 286 -22.23 6.40 0.94
CA LEU A 286 -23.10 7.25 1.76
C LEU A 286 -23.79 8.32 0.92
N HIS A 287 -23.08 8.92 -0.02
CA HIS A 287 -23.61 9.95 -0.93
C HIS A 287 -24.66 9.38 -1.90
N CYS A 288 -24.36 8.25 -2.54
CA CYS A 288 -25.21 7.63 -3.56
C CYS A 288 -26.46 6.93 -3.00
N LYS A 289 -26.79 7.10 -1.71
CA LYS A 289 -28.04 6.57 -1.13
C LYS A 289 -29.29 7.16 -1.80
N TYR A 290 -29.21 8.41 -2.24
CA TYR A 290 -30.34 9.15 -2.82
C TYR A 290 -30.01 9.82 -4.16
N SER A 291 -28.79 9.66 -4.66
CA SER A 291 -28.31 10.26 -5.90
C SER A 291 -27.53 9.26 -6.73
N SER A 292 -27.62 9.40 -8.05
CA SER A 292 -26.76 8.65 -8.96
C SER A 292 -25.30 9.04 -8.75
N ILE A 293 -24.37 8.10 -8.97
CA ILE A 293 -22.93 8.37 -9.02
C ILE A 293 -22.57 9.43 -10.07
N LEU A 294 -23.40 9.60 -11.11
CA LEU A 294 -23.19 10.64 -12.12
C LEU A 294 -23.21 12.06 -11.53
N ASN A 295 -23.82 12.24 -10.36
CA ASN A 295 -23.99 13.52 -9.69
C ASN A 295 -22.95 13.75 -8.57
N LEU A 296 -21.84 12.99 -8.55
CA LEU A 296 -20.76 13.25 -7.61
C LEU A 296 -20.18 14.65 -7.83
N ASP A 297 -19.96 15.36 -6.72
CA ASP A 297 -19.54 16.76 -6.69
C ASP A 297 -18.27 16.95 -5.84
N GLY A 298 -17.77 18.19 -5.82
CA GLY A 298 -16.55 18.53 -5.08
C GLY A 298 -16.67 18.37 -3.56
N LYS A 299 -17.90 18.35 -3.01
CA LYS A 299 -18.12 18.06 -1.58
C LYS A 299 -17.83 16.60 -1.27
N THR A 300 -18.24 15.70 -2.17
CA THR A 300 -17.96 14.27 -2.05
C THR A 300 -16.46 14.02 -2.11
N PHE A 301 -15.76 14.62 -3.10
CA PHE A 301 -14.30 14.48 -3.20
C PHE A 301 -13.57 15.05 -1.98
N SER A 302 -13.94 16.25 -1.51
CA SER A 302 -13.39 16.83 -0.27
C SER A 302 -13.61 15.92 0.95
N SER A 303 -14.76 15.24 1.03
CA SER A 303 -15.07 14.31 2.12
C SER A 303 -14.19 13.06 2.08
N ILE A 304 -13.90 12.54 0.89
CA ILE A 304 -12.96 11.43 0.67
C ILE A 304 -11.56 11.83 1.17
N GLN A 305 -11.05 12.99 0.73
CA GLN A 305 -9.73 13.47 1.14
C GLN A 305 -9.64 13.70 2.65
N SER A 306 -10.67 14.31 3.26
CA SER A 306 -10.72 14.52 4.70
C SER A 306 -10.72 13.20 5.49
N ASN A 307 -11.48 12.20 5.05
CA ASN A 307 -11.50 10.89 5.71
C ASN A 307 -10.17 10.15 5.58
N PHE A 308 -9.46 10.30 4.46
CA PHE A 308 -8.12 9.74 4.32
C PHE A 308 -7.10 10.41 5.24
N ASN A 309 -7.17 11.74 5.39
CA ASN A 309 -6.32 12.44 6.35
C ASN A 309 -6.61 12.02 7.79
N LEU A 310 -7.88 11.81 8.15
CA LEU A 310 -8.26 11.26 9.45
C LEU A 310 -7.73 9.84 9.64
N TYR A 311 -7.88 8.98 8.64
CA TYR A 311 -7.34 7.61 8.67
C TYR A 311 -5.82 7.60 8.92
N GLN A 312 -5.06 8.47 8.23
CA GLN A 312 -3.62 8.61 8.47
C GLN A 312 -3.33 9.06 9.90
N LYS A 313 -4.06 10.08 10.38
CA LYS A 313 -3.87 10.60 11.75
C LYS A 313 -4.20 9.53 12.80
N ASP A 314 -5.33 8.83 12.66
CA ASP A 314 -5.75 7.77 13.57
C ASP A 314 -4.73 6.62 13.61
N ASN A 315 -4.13 6.28 12.46
CA ASN A 315 -3.08 5.25 12.41
C ASN A 315 -1.80 5.71 13.13
N VAL A 316 -1.40 6.98 12.97
CA VAL A 316 -0.28 7.55 13.73
C VAL A 316 -0.59 7.59 15.23
N ASP A 317 -1.79 8.02 15.62
CA ASP A 317 -2.22 8.09 17.01
C ASP A 317 -2.27 6.69 17.65
N ARG A 318 -2.75 5.67 16.93
CA ARG A 318 -2.72 4.26 17.36
C ARG A 318 -1.29 3.78 17.55
N TYR A 319 -0.40 4.05 16.60
CA TYR A 319 1.01 3.69 16.73
C TYR A 319 1.68 4.34 17.95
N LEU A 320 1.47 5.65 18.15
CA LEU A 320 1.98 6.36 19.33
C LEU A 320 1.37 5.83 20.64
N SER A 321 0.09 5.44 20.62
CA SER A 321 -0.57 4.84 21.79
C SER A 321 0.05 3.49 22.18
N LEU A 322 0.35 2.64 21.19
CA LEU A 322 1.04 1.36 21.41
C LEU A 322 2.45 1.60 21.96
N LYS A 323 3.17 2.59 21.40
CA LYS A 323 4.49 2.99 21.90
C LYS A 323 4.45 3.42 23.37
N ASN A 324 3.45 4.22 23.74
CA ASN A 324 3.22 4.62 25.13
C ASN A 324 2.81 3.46 26.04
N GLU A 325 2.02 2.51 25.54
CA GLU A 325 1.62 1.31 26.30
C GLU A 325 2.80 0.38 26.59
N VAL A 326 3.73 0.23 25.62
CA VAL A 326 5.00 -0.46 25.84
C VAL A 326 5.83 0.27 26.90
N GLY A 327 6.01 1.59 26.77
CA GLY A 327 6.76 2.39 27.76
C GLY A 327 6.16 2.35 29.16
N LYS A 328 4.82 2.37 29.27
CA LYS A 328 4.10 2.21 30.54
C LYS A 328 4.31 0.81 31.12
N SER A 329 4.23 -0.23 30.30
CA SER A 329 4.50 -1.61 30.72
C SER A 329 5.93 -1.79 31.24
N VAL A 330 6.92 -1.19 30.56
CA VAL A 330 8.32 -1.15 31.03
C VAL A 330 8.41 -0.46 32.38
N THR A 331 7.82 0.73 32.52
CA THR A 331 7.79 1.50 33.78
C THR A 331 7.15 0.71 34.91
N GLU A 332 6.01 0.05 34.67
CA GLU A 332 5.32 -0.78 35.68
C GLU A 332 6.17 -1.98 36.12
N ILE A 333 6.89 -2.63 35.20
CA ILE A 333 7.83 -3.71 35.55
C ILE A 333 8.97 -3.14 36.42
N ILE A 334 9.48 -1.94 36.11
CA ILE A 334 10.53 -1.28 36.87
C ILE A 334 10.06 -0.86 38.27
N GLU A 335 8.88 -0.26 38.40
CA GLU A 335 8.30 0.13 39.68
C GLU A 335 8.12 -1.07 40.60
N LYS A 336 7.50 -2.16 40.10
CA LYS A 336 7.41 -3.45 40.82
C LYS A 336 8.77 -4.00 41.22
N THR A 337 9.80 -3.73 40.41
CA THR A 337 11.17 -4.16 40.71
C THR A 337 11.82 -3.32 41.81
N SER A 338 11.53 -2.02 41.86
CA SER A 338 12.00 -1.14 42.93
C SER A 338 11.49 -1.62 44.29
N GLU A 339 10.26 -2.12 44.38
CA GLU A 339 9.69 -2.67 45.63
C GLU A 339 10.49 -3.87 46.17
N LEU A 340 11.02 -4.74 45.30
CA LEU A 340 11.83 -5.91 45.69
C LEU A 340 13.07 -5.55 46.49
N THR A 341 13.57 -4.33 46.31
CA THR A 341 14.73 -3.76 46.97
C THR A 341 14.56 -3.73 48.50
N PHE A 342 13.32 -3.70 48.98
CA PHE A 342 12.97 -3.62 50.40
C PHE A 342 12.45 -4.93 51.00
N ASP A 343 12.22 -5.98 50.20
CA ASP A 343 11.67 -7.27 50.68
C ASP A 343 12.52 -7.87 51.81
N ILE A 344 13.83 -8.08 51.57
CA ILE A 344 14.75 -8.65 52.57
C ILE A 344 14.99 -7.69 53.75
N PRO A 345 15.28 -6.39 53.55
CA PRO A 345 15.36 -5.44 54.66
C PRO A 345 14.11 -5.38 55.55
N ASN A 346 12.91 -5.42 54.97
CA ASN A 346 11.65 -5.42 55.73
C ASN A 346 11.46 -6.74 56.48
N GLY A 347 11.78 -7.87 55.86
CA GLY A 347 11.83 -9.16 56.53
C GLY A 347 12.77 -9.14 57.74
N MET A 348 13.98 -8.60 57.56
CA MET A 348 14.97 -8.43 58.62
C MET A 348 14.46 -7.53 59.74
N LYS A 349 13.86 -6.37 59.42
CA LYS A 349 13.26 -5.46 60.41
C LYS A 349 12.21 -6.17 61.26
N ASN A 350 11.32 -6.94 60.64
CA ASN A 350 10.28 -7.68 61.35
C ASN A 350 10.87 -8.77 62.23
N ASN A 351 11.92 -9.45 61.76
CA ASN A 351 12.65 -10.45 62.53
C ASN A 351 13.37 -9.85 63.75
N ILE A 352 14.06 -8.72 63.58
CA ILE A 352 14.67 -7.95 64.66
C ILE A 352 13.62 -7.56 65.71
N LEU A 353 12.48 -7.04 65.26
CA LEU A 353 11.39 -6.65 66.17
C LEU A 353 10.87 -7.84 66.97
N ALA A 354 10.70 -9.01 66.34
CA ALA A 354 10.30 -10.24 67.04
C ALA A 354 11.33 -10.68 68.10
N VAL A 355 12.62 -10.64 67.77
CA VAL A 355 13.70 -10.99 68.70
C VAL A 355 13.74 -10.02 69.89
N PHE A 356 13.67 -8.71 69.64
CA PHE A 356 13.66 -7.70 70.71
C PHE A 356 12.39 -7.78 71.57
N SER A 357 11.23 -8.04 70.97
CA SER A 357 9.99 -8.26 71.72
C SER A 357 10.12 -9.46 72.64
N PHE A 358 10.69 -10.57 72.17
CA PHE A 358 10.96 -11.73 73.01
C PHE A 358 11.92 -11.40 74.16
N LEU A 359 13.06 -10.75 73.87
CA LEU A 359 14.03 -10.34 74.90
C LEU A 359 13.38 -9.44 75.95
N PHE A 360 12.60 -8.45 75.53
CA PHE A 360 11.91 -7.54 76.43
C PHE A 360 10.90 -8.28 77.32
N THR A 361 10.12 -9.21 76.76
CA THR A 361 9.19 -10.04 77.53
C THR A 361 9.91 -10.91 78.56
N VAL A 362 11.05 -11.52 78.21
CA VAL A 362 11.85 -12.33 79.14
C VAL A 362 12.43 -11.48 80.28
N ILE A 363 12.97 -10.30 79.96
CA ILE A 363 13.49 -9.37 80.98
C ILE A 363 12.37 -8.90 81.90
N LEU A 364 11.23 -8.48 81.34
CA LEU A 364 10.08 -8.01 82.10
C LEU A 364 9.52 -9.10 83.03
N ALA A 365 9.40 -10.34 82.54
CA ALA A 365 8.93 -11.47 83.34
C ALA A 365 9.87 -11.77 84.53
N ASN A 366 11.18 -11.66 84.33
CA ASN A 366 12.16 -11.83 85.41
C ASN A 366 12.08 -10.71 86.45
N ILE A 367 11.93 -9.45 86.03
CA ILE A 367 11.75 -8.30 86.94
C ILE A 367 10.47 -8.46 87.77
N VAL A 368 9.37 -8.88 87.16
CA VAL A 368 8.08 -9.09 87.86
C VAL A 368 8.12 -10.27 88.84
N SER A 369 9.03 -11.22 88.64
CA SER A 369 9.13 -12.44 89.46
C SER A 369 10.13 -12.33 90.63
N ASP A 370 10.67 -11.12 90.91
CA ASP A 370 11.73 -10.86 91.92
C ASP A 370 12.95 -11.79 91.80
N ALA A 371 13.22 -12.32 90.60
CA ALA A 371 14.38 -13.18 90.33
C ALA A 371 15.65 -12.32 90.20
N PRO A 372 16.81 -12.81 90.71
CA PRO A 372 18.05 -12.06 90.60
C PRO A 372 18.49 -11.92 89.13
N LEU A 373 18.88 -10.70 88.75
CA LEU A 373 19.15 -10.31 87.35
C LEU A 373 20.46 -10.91 86.80
N ASP A 374 21.27 -11.53 87.63
CA ASP A 374 22.55 -12.16 87.26
C ASP A 374 22.38 -13.52 86.57
N ASN A 375 21.16 -14.07 86.49
CA ASN A 375 20.88 -15.37 85.88
C ASN A 375 19.65 -15.39 84.94
N ILE A 376 19.38 -14.27 84.27
CA ILE A 376 18.23 -14.11 83.33
C ILE A 376 18.27 -15.12 82.17
N PHE A 377 19.46 -15.45 81.66
CA PHE A 377 19.66 -16.41 80.58
C PHE A 377 20.01 -17.79 81.16
N THR A 378 18.99 -18.46 81.69
CA THR A 378 19.08 -19.87 82.10
C THR A 378 19.16 -20.78 80.88
N ARG A 379 19.60 -22.02 81.07
CA ARG A 379 19.70 -23.04 80.00
C ARG A 379 18.44 -23.16 79.16
N ASP A 380 17.27 -23.19 79.79
CA ASP A 380 15.99 -23.36 79.10
C ASP A 380 15.65 -22.13 78.24
N ILE A 381 15.95 -20.93 78.73
CA ILE A 381 15.76 -19.66 78.00
C ILE A 381 16.76 -19.56 76.84
N THR A 382 18.02 -19.95 77.03
CA THR A 382 19.04 -19.99 75.97
C THR A 382 18.64 -20.93 74.85
N VAL A 383 18.16 -22.15 75.16
CA VAL A 383 17.70 -23.10 74.14
C VAL A 383 16.50 -22.56 73.36
N ILE A 384 15.54 -21.89 74.02
CA ILE A 384 14.42 -21.24 73.33
C ILE A 384 14.92 -20.13 72.39
N PHE A 385 15.91 -19.34 72.83
CA PHE A 385 16.51 -18.29 72.02
C PHE A 385 17.23 -18.84 70.78
N GLU A 386 17.96 -19.94 70.92
CA GLU A 386 18.60 -20.63 69.79
C GLU A 386 17.59 -21.16 68.78
N VAL A 387 16.45 -21.67 69.24
CA VAL A 387 15.33 -22.08 68.36
C VAL A 387 14.79 -20.87 67.60
N ILE A 388 14.67 -19.69 68.23
CA ILE A 388 14.27 -18.45 67.55
C ILE A 388 15.30 -18.02 66.50
N ILE A 389 16.60 -18.12 66.79
CA ILE A 389 17.68 -17.87 65.82
C ILE A 389 17.56 -18.85 64.65
N PHE A 390 17.33 -20.15 64.91
CA PHE A 390 17.12 -21.16 63.88
C PHE A 390 15.94 -20.82 62.96
N PHE A 391 14.78 -20.46 63.52
CA PHE A 391 13.64 -20.01 62.73
C PHE A 391 13.91 -18.71 61.96
N SER A 392 14.78 -17.85 62.47
CA SER A 392 15.23 -16.62 61.77
C SER A 392 16.10 -16.95 60.55
N VAL A 393 16.97 -17.96 60.65
CA VAL A 393 17.73 -18.49 59.51
C VAL A 393 16.79 -19.09 58.46
N LEU A 394 15.79 -19.87 58.90
CA LEU A 394 14.79 -20.44 57.99
C LEU A 394 13.97 -19.35 57.30
N PHE A 395 13.59 -18.30 58.03
CA PHE A 395 12.88 -17.15 57.46
C PHE A 395 13.72 -16.38 56.45
N LEU A 396 15.01 -16.17 56.71
CA LEU A 396 15.95 -15.61 55.74
C LEU A 396 15.99 -16.45 54.46
N PHE A 397 16.05 -17.79 54.57
CA PHE A 397 16.02 -18.67 53.39
C PHE A 397 14.74 -18.49 52.56
N PHE A 398 13.56 -18.43 53.21
CA PHE A 398 12.30 -18.17 52.52
C PHE A 398 12.27 -16.79 51.85
N SER A 399 12.75 -15.74 52.52
CA SER A 399 12.84 -14.40 51.92
C SER A 399 13.76 -14.38 50.70
N VAL A 400 14.90 -15.07 50.76
CA VAL A 400 15.82 -15.18 49.60
C VAL A 400 15.17 -15.93 48.45
N TYR A 401 14.47 -17.03 48.72
CA TYR A 401 13.74 -17.79 47.72
C TYR A 401 12.66 -16.93 47.05
N GLU A 402 11.83 -16.25 47.83
CA GLU A 402 10.76 -15.39 47.34
C GLU A 402 11.31 -14.25 46.46
N THR A 403 12.35 -13.54 46.91
CA THR A 403 12.97 -12.47 46.12
C THR A 403 13.55 -13.00 44.81
N ASN A 404 14.17 -14.18 44.81
CA ASN A 404 14.72 -14.79 43.59
C ASN A 404 13.62 -15.15 42.58
N TYR A 405 12.52 -15.73 43.06
CA TYR A 405 11.36 -16.02 42.22
C TYR A 405 10.79 -14.75 41.58
N LYS A 406 10.64 -13.67 42.34
CA LYS A 406 10.16 -12.38 41.82
C LYS A 406 11.11 -11.78 40.76
N ILE A 407 12.44 -11.92 40.93
CA ILE A 407 13.44 -11.50 39.93
C ILE A 407 13.30 -12.29 38.63
N GLU A 408 13.06 -13.61 38.70
CA GLU A 408 12.86 -14.44 37.51
C GLU A 408 11.57 -14.05 36.77
N GLN A 409 10.47 -13.84 37.50
CA GLN A 409 9.20 -13.38 36.92
C GLN A 409 9.34 -12.02 36.22
N MET A 410 10.14 -11.10 36.76
CA MET A 410 10.46 -9.83 36.11
C MET A 410 11.16 -10.04 34.77
N GLN A 411 12.18 -10.90 34.71
CA GLN A 411 12.90 -11.20 33.47
C GLN A 411 11.96 -11.80 32.42
N LEU A 412 11.12 -12.75 32.82
CA LEU A 412 10.10 -13.33 31.96
C LEU A 412 9.07 -12.30 31.48
N GLY A 413 8.75 -11.30 32.31
CA GLY A 413 7.88 -10.18 31.94
C GLY A 413 8.42 -9.37 30.76
N PHE A 414 9.71 -9.02 30.80
CA PHE A 414 10.37 -8.32 29.67
C PHE A 414 10.39 -9.16 28.39
N GLU A 415 10.70 -10.46 28.48
CA GLU A 415 10.71 -11.35 27.30
C GLU A 415 9.31 -11.49 26.68
N LYS A 416 8.26 -11.62 27.51
CA LYS A 416 6.88 -11.66 27.04
C LYS A 416 6.46 -10.35 26.39
N LEU A 417 6.85 -9.21 26.96
CA LEU A 417 6.56 -7.89 26.39
C LEU A 417 7.19 -7.77 24.99
N LYS A 418 8.47 -8.11 24.86
CA LYS A 418 9.16 -8.14 23.56
C LYS A 418 8.45 -9.01 22.53
N LYS A 419 8.09 -10.24 22.93
CA LYS A 419 7.43 -11.20 22.03
C LYS A 419 6.05 -10.73 21.57
N ASN A 420 5.25 -10.12 22.47
CA ASN A 420 3.88 -9.71 22.16
C ASN A 420 3.81 -8.57 21.13
N TYR A 421 4.88 -7.79 20.99
CA TYR A 421 4.94 -6.62 20.13
C TYR A 421 5.87 -6.79 18.91
N ALA A 422 6.48 -7.97 18.74
CA ALA A 422 7.42 -8.27 17.64
C ALA A 422 6.82 -8.25 16.24
N ASP A 423 5.50 -8.45 16.11
CA ASP A 423 4.80 -8.37 14.82
C ASP A 423 4.43 -6.93 14.42
N VAL A 424 4.55 -5.97 15.35
CA VAL A 424 4.13 -4.58 15.17
C VAL A 424 5.31 -3.63 15.05
N PHE A 425 6.34 -3.85 15.86
CA PHE A 425 7.55 -3.04 15.89
C PHE A 425 8.74 -3.85 15.36
N ASP A 426 9.67 -3.17 14.69
CA ASP A 426 10.91 -3.81 14.30
C ASP A 426 11.82 -4.09 15.52
N GLU A 427 12.82 -4.94 15.32
CA GLU A 427 13.70 -5.40 16.40
C GLU A 427 14.57 -4.28 16.98
N GLU A 428 14.93 -3.26 16.20
CA GLU A 428 15.73 -2.13 16.68
C GLU A 428 14.86 -1.19 17.53
N GLU A 429 13.66 -0.86 17.07
CA GLU A 429 12.72 -0.02 17.80
C GLU A 429 12.29 -0.68 19.11
N LEU A 430 12.06 -2.00 19.13
CA LEU A 430 11.78 -2.72 20.38
C LEU A 430 12.97 -2.69 21.34
N ARG A 431 14.21 -2.82 20.83
CA ARG A 431 15.41 -2.72 21.68
C ARG A 431 15.53 -1.34 22.33
N ASP A 432 15.27 -0.29 21.56
CA ASP A 432 15.29 1.09 22.05
C ASP A 432 14.17 1.36 23.06
N LEU A 433 12.94 0.90 22.77
CA LEU A 433 11.78 1.07 23.66
C LEU A 433 11.91 0.31 24.97
N LEU A 434 12.53 -0.86 24.94
CA LEU A 434 12.74 -1.71 26.11
C LEU A 434 14.03 -1.34 26.87
N GLU A 435 14.84 -0.42 26.32
CA GLU A 435 16.19 -0.09 26.80
C GLU A 435 16.99 -1.34 27.18
N GLU A 436 16.91 -2.36 26.32
CA GLU A 436 17.03 -3.77 26.73
C GLU A 436 18.43 -4.14 27.28
N ASP A 437 19.48 -3.44 26.86
CA ASP A 437 20.86 -3.84 27.14
C ASP A 437 21.51 -3.15 28.35
N SER A 438 21.18 -1.90 28.65
CA SER A 438 21.75 -1.16 29.77
C SER A 438 20.78 -1.14 30.96
N PHE A 439 19.52 -0.78 30.72
CA PHE A 439 18.59 -0.44 31.79
C PHE A 439 18.08 -1.69 32.53
N LYS A 440 17.60 -2.72 31.81
CA LYS A 440 17.19 -4.02 32.39
C LYS A 440 18.32 -4.64 33.21
N LYS A 441 19.54 -4.65 32.68
CA LYS A 441 20.72 -5.19 33.37
C LYS A 441 21.07 -4.37 34.60
N ASP A 442 20.99 -3.05 34.53
CA ASP A 442 21.31 -2.17 35.66
C ASP A 442 20.31 -2.26 36.80
N VAL A 443 19.01 -2.30 36.51
CA VAL A 443 17.96 -2.48 37.52
C VAL A 443 18.11 -3.85 38.20
N ILE A 444 18.24 -4.93 37.43
CA ILE A 444 18.43 -6.29 37.98
C ILE A 444 19.72 -6.37 38.81
N ARG A 445 20.81 -5.73 38.33
CA ARG A 445 22.10 -5.70 39.05
C ARG A 445 21.96 -4.94 40.38
N LYS A 446 21.26 -3.81 40.41
CA LYS A 446 20.99 -3.04 41.64
C LYS A 446 20.21 -3.88 42.65
N VAL A 447 19.12 -4.53 42.24
CA VAL A 447 18.33 -5.39 43.12
C VAL A 447 19.15 -6.57 43.65
N LYS A 448 19.90 -7.27 42.78
CA LYS A 448 20.78 -8.37 43.19
C LYS A 448 21.87 -7.92 44.17
N ARG A 449 22.47 -6.74 43.95
CA ARG A 449 23.48 -6.16 44.83
C ARG A 449 22.90 -5.85 46.20
N GLN A 450 21.73 -5.20 46.24
CA GLN A 450 21.06 -4.87 47.50
C GLN A 450 20.63 -6.12 48.25
N ARG A 451 20.03 -7.10 47.55
CA ARG A 451 19.71 -8.42 48.10
C ARG A 451 20.93 -9.05 48.78
N ASN A 452 22.06 -9.14 48.07
CA ASN A 452 23.29 -9.73 48.63
C ASN A 452 23.80 -8.98 49.85
N TRP A 453 23.78 -7.64 49.81
CA TRP A 453 24.19 -6.82 50.95
C TRP A 453 23.27 -7.05 52.15
N SER A 454 21.95 -7.07 51.95
CA SER A 454 20.97 -7.34 53.02
C SER A 454 21.11 -8.73 53.62
N ILE A 455 21.40 -9.76 52.80
CA ILE A 455 21.69 -11.11 53.29
C ILE A 455 22.94 -11.09 54.17
N VAL A 456 24.04 -10.46 53.73
CA VAL A 456 25.28 -10.37 54.51
C VAL A 456 25.03 -9.69 55.86
N VAL A 457 24.32 -8.56 55.86
CA VAL A 457 23.98 -7.84 57.10
C VAL A 457 23.15 -8.72 58.04
N TRP A 458 22.14 -9.42 57.53
CA TRP A 458 21.28 -10.28 58.35
C TRP A 458 22.04 -11.48 58.92
N VAL A 459 22.89 -12.13 58.12
CA VAL A 459 23.74 -13.25 58.58
C VAL A 459 24.71 -12.77 59.67
N VAL A 460 25.38 -11.64 59.48
CA VAL A 460 26.28 -11.06 60.50
C VAL A 460 25.51 -10.76 61.79
N LEU A 461 24.30 -10.19 61.68
CA LEU A 461 23.45 -9.90 62.83
C LEU A 461 23.05 -11.18 63.59
N LEU A 462 22.70 -12.26 62.90
CA LEU A 462 22.40 -13.55 63.53
C LEU A 462 23.62 -14.17 64.22
N ILE A 463 24.81 -14.06 63.62
CA ILE A 463 26.06 -14.52 64.23
C ILE A 463 26.37 -13.72 65.50
N VAL A 464 26.25 -12.40 65.45
CA VAL A 464 26.47 -11.54 66.64
C VAL A 464 25.46 -11.88 67.74
N LEU A 465 24.17 -12.03 67.41
CA LEU A 465 23.14 -12.42 68.38
C LEU A 465 23.46 -13.78 69.03
N PHE A 466 23.87 -14.76 68.23
CA PHE A 466 24.26 -16.08 68.73
C PHE A 466 25.46 -16.00 69.69
N VAL A 467 26.53 -15.29 69.31
CA VAL A 467 27.72 -15.11 70.16
C VAL A 467 27.38 -14.39 71.46
N VAL A 468 26.58 -13.33 71.40
CA VAL A 468 26.18 -12.56 72.60
C VAL A 468 25.40 -13.45 73.58
N VAL A 469 24.48 -14.27 73.08
CA VAL A 469 23.69 -15.18 73.91
C VAL A 469 24.58 -16.24 74.55
N GLU A 470 25.52 -16.80 73.80
CA GLU A 470 26.48 -17.78 74.31
C GLU A 470 27.44 -17.19 75.36
N MET A 471 27.84 -15.92 75.21
CA MET A 471 28.69 -15.24 76.20
C MET A 471 27.96 -14.91 77.51
N ILE A 472 26.66 -14.65 77.46
CA ILE A 472 25.85 -14.26 78.63
C ILE A 472 25.23 -15.47 79.32
N SER A 473 25.05 -16.60 78.61
CA SER A 473 24.42 -17.80 79.15
C SER A 473 25.24 -18.43 80.28
N SER A 474 24.55 -18.87 81.34
CA SER A 474 25.14 -19.64 82.44
C SER A 474 25.56 -21.07 82.05
N SER A 475 25.12 -21.56 80.88
CA SER A 475 25.52 -22.85 80.32
C SER A 475 25.60 -22.79 78.78
N PRO A 476 26.73 -22.37 78.20
CA PRO A 476 26.90 -22.23 76.75
C PRO A 476 26.66 -23.57 76.03
N THR A 477 25.89 -23.56 74.94
CA THR A 477 25.69 -24.78 74.14
C THR A 477 26.93 -25.12 73.31
N ILE A 478 27.76 -24.13 72.98
CA ILE A 478 29.06 -24.31 72.30
C ILE A 478 29.96 -25.27 73.09
N ASP A 479 30.01 -25.17 74.43
CA ASP A 479 30.84 -26.03 75.27
C ASP A 479 30.39 -27.50 75.21
N TRP A 480 29.08 -27.75 75.07
CA TRP A 480 28.55 -29.10 74.89
C TRP A 480 28.86 -29.65 73.49
N VAL A 481 28.74 -28.83 72.44
CA VAL A 481 29.05 -29.20 71.06
C VAL A 481 30.54 -29.45 70.86
N ILE A 482 31.42 -28.58 71.38
CA ILE A 482 32.88 -28.74 71.31
C ILE A 482 33.30 -30.01 72.07
N LYS A 483 32.76 -30.26 73.27
CA LYS A 483 33.01 -31.51 73.99
C LYS A 483 32.61 -32.72 73.15
N ARG A 484 31.46 -32.69 72.48
CA ARG A 484 30.98 -33.80 71.65
C ARG A 484 31.82 -34.02 70.39
N ILE A 485 32.20 -32.95 69.68
CA ILE A 485 33.08 -33.02 68.50
C ILE A 485 34.46 -33.53 68.89
N ILE A 486 35.05 -33.09 70.01
CA ILE A 486 36.32 -33.61 70.53
C ILE A 486 36.18 -35.08 70.94
N THR A 487 35.04 -35.48 71.51
CA THR A 487 34.77 -36.88 71.89
C THR A 487 34.61 -37.80 70.66
N ASP A 488 33.99 -37.31 69.59
CA ASP A 488 33.86 -38.06 68.34
C ASP A 488 35.17 -38.07 67.52
N TRP A 489 35.95 -36.98 67.55
CA TRP A 489 37.28 -36.92 66.90
C TRP A 489 38.30 -37.83 67.59
N SER A 490 38.26 -37.91 68.94
CA SER A 490 39.07 -38.87 69.70
C SER A 490 38.64 -40.33 69.48
N ARG A 491 37.36 -40.60 69.18
CA ARG A 491 36.89 -41.94 68.76
C ARG A 491 37.38 -42.34 67.36
N CYS A 492 37.49 -41.40 66.41
CA CYS A 492 38.05 -41.70 65.08
C CYS A 492 39.55 -42.00 65.10
N ASN A 493 40.34 -41.36 65.98
CA ASN A 493 41.79 -41.59 66.08
C ASN A 493 42.19 -42.85 66.87
N ILE A 494 41.24 -43.56 67.49
CA ILE A 494 41.49 -44.83 68.19
C ILE A 494 41.14 -46.04 67.27
N GLY A 495 40.70 -45.78 66.03
CA GLY A 495 40.31 -46.81 65.06
C GLY A 495 41.42 -47.35 64.14
N ASP A 496 42.61 -46.74 64.11
CA ASP A 496 43.75 -47.18 63.27
C ASP A 496 45.07 -47.18 64.07
N LEU A 497 45.19 -48.09 65.04
CA LEU A 497 46.48 -48.49 65.64
C LEU A 497 46.49 -49.94 66.10
#